data_AF-A0A9D9SPQ3-F1
#
_entry.id   AF-A0A9D9SPQ3-F1
#
_cell.length_a   1.000
_cell.length_b   1.000
_cell.length_c   1.000
_cell.angle_alpha   90.00
_cell.angle_beta   90.00
_cell.angle_gamma   90.00
#
_symmetry.space_group_name_H-M   'P 1'
#
loop_
_entity.id
_entity.type
_entity.pdbx_description
1 polymer ?
#
loop_
_entity_poly.entity_id
_entity_poly.type
_entity_poly.pdbx_seq_one_letter_code
_entity_poly.pdbx_strand_id
1 'polypeptide(L)'
;MLRRIVIIFAALGALVVVLAVAGGGWYLHKTDQLLVPPPDPAGQASIASRALPEPTLAAPAPDLAGAFSWDTILAPPKSARAWTRWWWPGGDVDVAGLTRQLEELDMAGFGGGEIQPFISGMIAIKDQPTWDRVYGFDKPDYYRTLDALLSEAEARGLQFDLTHFSGWPPGGPEINLDDSLTVIVYGEERISGGKNIVLELPKPQAGASEYMFTAVEFAGADFINFPSDHARLLSVVAAHPQGEHAWSPYNLDDTVRLDPDSLQVLTDKFQDGMLRWDAPPGEWQIIASYLMPSGEVPMGAAQK
;
A
#
# COMPACT_ATOMS: atom_id res chain seq x y z
N MET A 1 -9.06 60.03 -5.47
CA MET A 1 -9.84 58.88 -4.95
C MET A 1 -9.55 57.61 -5.75
N LEU A 2 -9.73 57.61 -7.08
CA LEU A 2 -9.50 56.45 -7.96
C LEU A 2 -8.10 55.79 -7.83
N ARG A 3 -7.02 56.59 -7.79
CA ARG A 3 -5.64 56.07 -7.65
C ARG A 3 -5.40 55.30 -6.34
N ARG A 4 -6.05 55.71 -5.23
CA ARG A 4 -5.95 54.99 -3.94
C ARG A 4 -6.71 53.66 -3.98
N ILE A 5 -7.87 53.64 -4.64
CA ILE A 5 -8.67 52.43 -4.83
C ILE A 5 -7.90 51.40 -5.67
N VAL A 6 -7.27 51.82 -6.78
CA VAL A 6 -6.45 50.94 -7.62
C VAL A 6 -5.27 50.34 -6.85
N ILE A 7 -4.57 51.14 -6.03
CA ILE A 7 -3.45 50.65 -5.20
C ILE A 7 -3.94 49.60 -4.18
N ILE A 8 -5.09 49.83 -3.55
CA ILE A 8 -5.66 48.87 -2.59
C ILE A 8 -6.02 47.55 -3.28
N PHE A 9 -6.68 47.58 -4.45
CA PHE A 9 -7.00 46.37 -5.19
C PHE A 9 -5.75 45.64 -5.69
N ALA A 10 -4.72 46.35 -6.13
CA ALA A 10 -3.44 45.76 -6.51
C ALA A 10 -2.74 45.10 -5.31
N ALA A 11 -2.74 45.75 -4.14
CA ALA A 11 -2.16 45.19 -2.92
C ALA A 11 -2.93 43.96 -2.41
N LEU A 12 -4.28 43.98 -2.47
CA LEU A 12 -5.11 42.83 -2.15
C LEU A 12 -4.88 41.68 -3.13
N GLY A 13 -4.81 41.96 -4.43
CA GLY A 13 -4.47 40.96 -5.45
C GLY A 13 -3.10 40.32 -5.21
N ALA A 14 -2.08 41.14 -4.91
CA ALA A 14 -0.75 40.65 -4.57
C ALA A 14 -0.77 39.79 -3.29
N LEU A 15 -1.53 40.20 -2.26
CA LEU A 15 -1.69 39.42 -1.03
C LEU A 15 -2.37 38.06 -1.29
N VAL A 16 -3.41 38.02 -2.12
CA VAL A 16 -4.07 36.76 -2.50
C VAL A 16 -3.09 35.83 -3.22
N VAL A 17 -2.29 36.35 -4.15
CA VAL A 17 -1.25 35.56 -4.83
C VAL A 17 -0.21 35.04 -3.84
N VAL A 18 0.28 35.88 -2.92
CA VAL A 18 1.24 35.46 -1.89
C VAL A 18 0.65 34.38 -0.98
N LEU A 19 -0.59 34.54 -0.53
CA LEU A 19 -1.26 33.53 0.30
C LEU A 19 -1.52 32.23 -0.47
N ALA A 20 -1.86 32.30 -1.75
CA ALA A 20 -2.05 31.13 -2.60
C ALA A 20 -0.72 30.39 -2.82
N VAL A 21 0.37 31.11 -3.10
CA VAL A 21 1.71 30.52 -3.25
C VAL A 21 2.22 29.94 -1.93
N ALA A 22 2.08 30.68 -0.83
CA ALA A 22 2.51 30.21 0.49
C ALA A 22 1.68 29.02 0.97
N GLY A 23 0.36 29.06 0.77
CA GLY A 23 -0.55 27.96 1.10
C GLY A 23 -0.28 26.72 0.24
N GLY A 24 -0.06 26.91 -1.07
CA GLY A 24 0.31 25.83 -1.98
C GLY A 24 1.67 25.21 -1.63
N GLY A 25 2.67 26.04 -1.35
CA GLY A 25 3.99 25.56 -0.92
C GLY A 25 3.96 24.82 0.42
N TRP A 26 3.17 25.30 1.39
CA TRP A 26 2.96 24.60 2.65
C TRP A 26 2.24 23.27 2.44
N TYR A 27 1.19 23.23 1.60
CA TYR A 27 0.46 22.02 1.27
C TYR A 27 1.36 20.97 0.64
N LEU A 28 2.14 21.34 -0.39
CA LEU A 28 3.10 20.44 -1.02
C LEU A 28 4.12 19.92 -0.01
N HIS A 29 4.75 20.81 0.77
CA HIS A 29 5.72 20.39 1.77
C HIS A 29 5.15 19.45 2.83
N LYS A 30 3.91 19.71 3.29
CA LYS A 30 3.22 18.83 4.23
C LYS A 30 2.87 17.49 3.61
N THR A 31 2.47 17.50 2.34
CA THR A 31 2.12 16.28 1.63
C THR A 31 3.36 15.42 1.35
N ASP A 32 4.48 16.05 0.96
CA ASP A 32 5.75 15.35 0.79
C ASP A 32 6.21 14.70 2.10
N GLN A 33 5.94 15.31 3.27
CA GLN A 33 6.22 14.70 4.57
C GLN A 33 5.34 13.49 4.88
N LEU A 34 4.10 13.46 4.38
CA LEU A 34 3.17 12.35 4.57
C LEU A 34 3.51 11.17 3.67
N LEU A 35 4.11 11.42 2.51
CA LEU A 35 4.59 10.36 1.61
C LEU A 35 5.85 9.64 2.12
N VAL A 36 6.48 10.13 3.18
CA VAL A 36 7.69 9.50 3.74
C VAL A 36 7.25 8.39 4.70
N PRO A 37 7.58 7.13 4.40
CA PRO A 37 7.21 6.03 5.28
C PRO A 37 7.90 6.15 6.65
N PRO A 38 7.28 5.62 7.71
CA PRO A 38 7.93 5.54 9.01
C PRO A 38 9.21 4.68 8.92
N PRO A 39 10.23 4.97 9.73
CA PRO A 39 11.45 4.17 9.74
C PRO A 39 11.19 2.77 10.30
N ASP A 40 11.86 1.77 9.72
CA ASP A 40 11.83 0.39 10.21
C ASP A 40 12.28 0.29 11.68
N PRO A 41 11.69 -0.62 12.48
CA PRO A 41 12.15 -0.87 13.85
C PRO A 41 13.63 -1.28 13.89
N ALA A 42 14.38 -0.68 14.84
CA ALA A 42 15.81 -0.90 14.94
C ALA A 42 16.17 -2.38 15.19
N GLY A 43 16.98 -2.96 14.30
CA GLY A 43 17.45 -4.34 14.42
C GLY A 43 16.44 -5.40 13.97
N GLN A 44 15.34 -4.99 13.32
CA GLN A 44 14.37 -5.92 12.74
C GLN A 44 15.01 -6.73 11.61
N ALA A 45 15.00 -8.05 11.75
CA ALA A 45 15.52 -8.96 10.73
C ALA A 45 14.59 -8.98 9.52
N SER A 46 15.17 -9.13 8.32
CA SER A 46 14.37 -9.27 7.10
C SER A 46 13.43 -10.48 7.19
N ILE A 47 12.21 -10.37 6.67
CA ILE A 47 11.24 -11.47 6.64
C ILE A 47 11.77 -12.65 5.81
N ALA A 48 12.68 -12.40 4.85
CA ALA A 48 13.33 -13.45 4.07
C ALA A 48 14.15 -14.41 4.95
N SER A 49 14.60 -13.97 6.14
CA SER A 49 15.26 -14.84 7.12
C SER A 49 14.35 -15.91 7.72
N ARG A 50 13.03 -15.78 7.54
CA ARG A 50 12.00 -16.72 8.00
C ARG A 50 11.50 -17.64 6.88
N ALA A 51 12.08 -17.58 5.69
CA ALA A 51 11.67 -18.40 4.56
C ALA A 51 11.74 -19.89 4.93
N LEU A 52 10.58 -20.55 4.90
CA LEU A 52 10.47 -21.99 5.04
C LEU A 52 10.64 -22.65 3.67
N PRO A 53 11.08 -23.92 3.60
CA PRO A 53 11.05 -24.69 2.37
C PRO A 53 9.63 -24.69 1.78
N GLU A 54 9.55 -24.69 0.45
CA GLU A 54 8.27 -24.75 -0.24
C GLU A 54 7.47 -25.96 0.28
N PRO A 55 6.24 -25.76 0.80
CA PRO A 55 5.47 -26.85 1.35
C PRO A 55 5.20 -27.86 0.23
N THR A 56 5.41 -29.14 0.53
CA THR A 56 4.99 -30.19 -0.40
C THR A 56 3.48 -30.08 -0.57
N LEU A 57 3.00 -29.88 -1.79
CA LEU A 57 1.56 -29.83 -2.09
C LEU A 57 0.87 -30.98 -1.36
N ALA A 58 -0.13 -30.63 -0.54
CA ALA A 58 -0.91 -31.62 0.18
C ALA A 58 -1.54 -32.62 -0.80
N ALA A 59 -1.88 -33.80 -0.27
CA ALA A 59 -2.57 -34.85 -1.01
C ALA A 59 -3.76 -34.26 -1.82
N PRO A 60 -4.08 -34.85 -3.00
CA PRO A 60 -5.15 -34.34 -3.84
C PRO A 60 -6.43 -34.13 -3.04
N ALA A 61 -7.16 -33.06 -3.38
CA ALA A 61 -8.44 -32.75 -2.76
C ALA A 61 -9.30 -34.03 -2.69
N PRO A 62 -9.98 -34.28 -1.56
CA PRO A 62 -10.80 -35.47 -1.43
C PRO A 62 -11.78 -35.56 -2.59
N ASP A 63 -11.91 -36.76 -3.16
CA ASP A 63 -12.86 -37.02 -4.24
C ASP A 63 -14.26 -36.63 -3.77
N LEU A 64 -14.82 -35.57 -4.37
CA LEU A 64 -16.15 -35.05 -4.05
C LEU A 64 -17.28 -35.98 -4.54
N ALA A 65 -16.96 -37.18 -5.03
CA ALA A 65 -17.89 -38.20 -5.48
C ALA A 65 -18.67 -38.89 -4.33
N GLY A 66 -19.32 -38.10 -3.47
CA GLY A 66 -20.46 -38.58 -2.70
C GLY A 66 -21.67 -38.74 -3.62
N ALA A 67 -22.41 -39.83 -3.49
CA ALA A 67 -23.71 -39.96 -4.15
C ALA A 67 -24.66 -38.87 -3.63
N PHE A 68 -25.38 -38.20 -4.54
CA PHE A 68 -26.39 -37.20 -4.20
C PHE A 68 -27.44 -37.78 -3.21
N SER A 69 -27.73 -37.05 -2.13
CA SER A 69 -28.68 -37.46 -1.09
C SER A 69 -29.61 -36.30 -0.72
N TRP A 70 -30.92 -36.54 -0.78
CA TRP A 70 -31.92 -35.57 -0.32
C TRP A 70 -31.81 -35.28 1.18
N ASP A 71 -31.41 -36.25 1.99
CA ASP A 71 -31.20 -36.06 3.42
C ASP A 71 -30.04 -35.10 3.68
N THR A 72 -28.97 -35.16 2.89
CA THR A 72 -27.84 -34.23 2.96
C THR A 72 -28.23 -32.83 2.51
N ILE A 73 -29.16 -32.68 1.56
CA ILE A 73 -29.68 -31.36 1.16
C ILE A 73 -30.58 -30.76 2.24
N LEU A 74 -31.42 -31.58 2.88
CA LEU A 74 -32.34 -31.12 3.93
C LEU A 74 -31.63 -30.85 5.26
N ALA A 75 -30.55 -31.59 5.54
CA ALA A 75 -29.72 -31.44 6.74
C ALA A 75 -28.23 -31.39 6.35
N PRO A 76 -27.75 -30.26 5.79
CA PRO A 76 -26.37 -30.15 5.34
C PRO A 76 -25.38 -30.28 6.51
N PRO A 77 -24.27 -31.02 6.32
CA PRO A 77 -23.20 -31.08 7.29
C PRO A 77 -22.59 -29.68 7.45
N LYS A 78 -21.96 -29.41 8.60
CA LYS A 78 -21.36 -28.08 8.88
C LYS A 78 -20.35 -27.64 7.82
N SER A 79 -19.58 -28.58 7.27
CA SER A 79 -18.64 -28.32 6.17
C SER A 79 -19.27 -27.82 4.87
N ALA A 80 -20.59 -27.93 4.72
CA ALA A 80 -21.35 -27.44 3.56
C ALA A 80 -22.23 -26.23 3.88
N ARG A 81 -22.17 -25.70 5.11
CA ARG A 81 -22.95 -24.53 5.54
C ARG A 81 -22.20 -23.24 5.25
N ALA A 82 -22.95 -22.15 5.10
CA ALA A 82 -22.38 -20.82 4.88
C ALA A 82 -21.47 -20.40 6.04
N TRP A 83 -20.48 -19.57 5.72
CA TRP A 83 -19.58 -18.93 6.67
C TRP A 83 -19.82 -17.43 6.69
N THR A 84 -19.30 -16.75 7.71
CA THR A 84 -19.32 -15.28 7.81
C THR A 84 -17.92 -14.72 8.03
N ARG A 85 -17.69 -13.48 7.61
CA ARG A 85 -16.57 -12.70 8.15
C ARG A 85 -16.89 -12.28 9.57
N TRP A 86 -15.96 -12.53 10.47
CA TRP A 86 -16.11 -12.21 11.88
C TRP A 86 -15.01 -11.23 12.28
N TRP A 87 -15.37 -9.95 12.22
CA TRP A 87 -14.46 -8.86 12.54
C TRP A 87 -14.34 -8.68 14.04
N TRP A 88 -13.13 -8.88 14.55
CA TRP A 88 -12.81 -8.62 15.95
C TRP A 88 -12.31 -7.19 16.10
N PRO A 89 -12.62 -6.50 17.22
CA PRO A 89 -12.12 -5.16 17.51
C PRO A 89 -10.62 -5.19 17.86
N GLY A 90 -9.80 -5.56 16.88
CA GLY A 90 -8.40 -5.91 17.09
C GLY A 90 -8.23 -7.04 18.11
N GLY A 91 -7.42 -6.80 19.12
CA GLY A 91 -7.19 -7.69 20.24
C GLY A 91 -8.14 -7.50 21.44
N ASP A 92 -9.11 -6.57 21.39
CA ASP A 92 -10.02 -6.31 22.51
C ASP A 92 -11.17 -7.34 22.57
N VAL A 93 -10.80 -8.59 22.80
CA VAL A 93 -11.70 -9.74 22.82
C VAL A 93 -11.44 -10.62 24.03
N ASP A 94 -12.48 -11.32 24.47
CA ASP A 94 -12.41 -12.28 25.56
C ASP A 94 -13.14 -13.58 25.20
N VAL A 95 -12.67 -14.68 25.81
CA VAL A 95 -13.18 -16.04 25.52
C VAL A 95 -14.67 -16.17 25.79
N ALA A 96 -15.19 -15.55 26.85
CA ALA A 96 -16.61 -15.69 27.21
C ALA A 96 -17.52 -14.99 26.20
N GLY A 97 -17.15 -13.78 25.77
CA GLY A 97 -17.83 -13.04 24.72
C GLY A 97 -17.80 -13.77 23.37
N LEU A 98 -16.64 -14.27 22.98
CA LEU A 98 -16.48 -15.00 21.71
C LEU A 98 -17.20 -16.35 21.72
N THR A 99 -17.20 -17.08 22.83
CA THR A 99 -17.93 -18.36 22.97
C THR A 99 -19.43 -18.16 22.81
N ARG A 100 -20.00 -17.09 23.39
CA ARG A 100 -21.41 -16.75 23.20
C ARG A 100 -21.72 -16.43 21.74
N GLN A 101 -20.86 -15.67 21.06
CA GLN A 101 -21.06 -15.37 19.63
C GLN A 101 -20.93 -16.63 18.76
N LEU A 102 -20.01 -17.53 19.11
CA LEU A 102 -19.86 -18.83 18.46
C LEU A 102 -21.13 -19.69 18.60
N GLU A 103 -21.76 -19.68 19.78
CA GLU A 103 -23.04 -20.33 20.03
C GLU A 103 -24.16 -19.75 19.16
N GLU A 104 -24.22 -18.43 19.04
CA GLU A 104 -25.19 -17.73 18.19
C GLU A 104 -25.01 -18.11 16.71
N LEU A 105 -23.76 -18.17 16.22
CA LEU A 105 -23.45 -18.61 14.85
C LEU A 105 -23.87 -20.07 14.61
N ASP A 106 -23.59 -20.96 15.55
CA ASP A 106 -23.99 -22.36 15.46
C ASP A 106 -25.51 -22.52 15.41
N MET A 107 -26.21 -21.86 16.34
CA MET A 107 -27.67 -21.86 16.41
C MET A 107 -28.32 -21.27 15.15
N ALA A 108 -27.68 -20.26 14.53
CA ALA A 108 -28.13 -19.69 13.27
C ALA A 108 -27.84 -20.58 12.04
N GLY A 109 -27.12 -21.69 12.22
CA GLY A 109 -26.83 -22.65 11.16
C GLY A 109 -25.60 -22.32 10.33
N PHE A 110 -24.66 -21.52 10.84
CA PHE A 110 -23.37 -21.34 10.18
C PHE A 110 -22.50 -22.59 10.30
N GLY A 111 -21.61 -22.78 9.31
CA GLY A 111 -20.58 -23.81 9.32
C GLY A 111 -19.25 -23.35 9.91
N GLY A 112 -19.08 -22.04 10.08
CA GLY A 112 -17.78 -21.45 10.33
C GLY A 112 -17.71 -19.95 10.07
N GLY A 113 -16.49 -19.44 10.03
CA GLY A 113 -16.21 -18.05 9.70
C GLY A 113 -14.74 -17.75 9.40
N GLU A 114 -14.47 -16.53 8.95
CA GLU A 114 -13.10 -15.99 8.82
C GLU A 114 -12.88 -14.99 9.97
N ILE A 115 -11.91 -15.25 10.83
CA ILE A 115 -11.53 -14.35 11.92
C ILE A 115 -10.61 -13.27 11.34
N GLN A 116 -11.03 -12.02 11.44
CA GLN A 116 -10.24 -10.87 11.02
C GLN A 116 -10.20 -9.80 12.12
N PRO A 117 -9.08 -9.64 12.83
CA PRO A 117 -8.86 -8.49 13.70
C PRO A 117 -8.78 -7.22 12.85
N PHE A 118 -9.68 -6.26 13.09
CA PHE A 118 -9.86 -5.11 12.20
C PHE A 118 -10.37 -3.90 12.96
N ILE A 119 -9.79 -2.72 12.74
CA ILE A 119 -10.19 -1.48 13.45
C ILE A 119 -11.23 -0.64 12.70
N SER A 120 -11.68 -1.10 11.53
CA SER A 120 -12.67 -0.34 10.77
C SER A 120 -13.98 -0.19 11.54
N GLY A 121 -14.56 1.02 11.50
CA GLY A 121 -15.74 1.37 12.28
C GLY A 121 -15.45 1.83 13.72
N MET A 122 -14.18 1.84 14.16
CA MET A 122 -13.81 2.19 15.54
C MET A 122 -13.37 3.65 15.74
N ILE A 123 -13.50 4.50 14.69
CA ILE A 123 -13.09 5.92 14.69
C ILE A 123 -13.71 6.76 15.83
N ALA A 124 -14.85 6.34 16.37
CA ALA A 124 -15.52 7.06 17.46
C ALA A 124 -14.91 6.79 18.86
N ILE A 125 -14.05 5.78 19.00
CA ILE A 125 -13.41 5.43 20.27
C ILE A 125 -12.32 6.45 20.58
N LYS A 126 -12.39 7.05 21.78
CA LYS A 126 -11.48 8.12 22.21
C LYS A 126 -10.62 7.74 23.42
N ASP A 127 -10.94 6.64 24.10
CA ASP A 127 -10.26 6.27 25.32
C ASP A 127 -9.02 5.42 25.01
N GLN A 128 -7.88 5.87 25.55
CA GLN A 128 -6.60 5.20 25.35
C GLN A 128 -6.57 3.75 25.87
N PRO A 129 -7.15 3.43 27.06
CA PRO A 129 -7.11 2.06 27.56
C PRO A 129 -7.84 1.05 26.67
N THR A 130 -8.92 1.44 25.98
CA THR A 130 -9.54 0.57 24.97
C THR A 130 -8.65 0.42 23.76
N TRP A 131 -8.07 1.50 23.24
CA TRP A 131 -7.11 1.40 22.15
C TRP A 131 -5.91 0.51 22.49
N ASP A 132 -5.41 0.53 23.73
CA ASP A 132 -4.31 -0.36 24.16
C ASP A 132 -4.67 -1.85 24.07
N ARG A 133 -5.95 -2.20 24.31
CA ARG A 133 -6.47 -3.57 24.14
C ARG A 133 -6.73 -3.89 22.66
N VAL A 134 -7.27 -2.94 21.90
CA VAL A 134 -7.50 -3.08 20.46
C VAL A 134 -6.19 -3.33 19.72
N TYR A 135 -5.13 -2.58 20.04
CA TYR A 135 -3.76 -2.82 19.57
C TYR A 135 -3.07 -4.00 20.30
N GLY A 136 -3.87 -4.93 20.84
CA GLY A 136 -3.42 -6.16 21.48
C GLY A 136 -3.29 -7.34 20.53
N PHE A 137 -3.60 -7.17 19.23
CA PHE A 137 -3.36 -8.19 18.22
C PHE A 137 -1.86 -8.58 18.18
N ASP A 138 -1.59 -9.83 17.83
CA ASP A 138 -0.25 -10.43 17.80
C ASP A 138 0.51 -10.44 19.16
N LYS A 139 -0.20 -10.20 20.28
CA LYS A 139 0.35 -10.39 21.63
C LYS A 139 0.01 -11.78 22.17
N PRO A 140 0.76 -12.32 23.14
CA PRO A 140 0.49 -13.65 23.72
C PRO A 140 -0.95 -13.83 24.23
N ASP A 141 -1.60 -12.76 24.69
CA ASP A 141 -2.96 -12.79 25.24
C ASP A 141 -4.00 -13.02 24.13
N TYR A 142 -3.80 -12.41 22.95
CA TYR A 142 -4.62 -12.63 21.77
C TYR A 142 -4.58 -14.10 21.36
N TYR A 143 -3.38 -14.70 21.29
CA TYR A 143 -3.23 -16.10 20.92
C TYR A 143 -3.83 -17.07 21.93
N ARG A 144 -3.80 -16.76 23.24
CA ARG A 144 -4.50 -17.58 24.25
C ARG A 144 -6.01 -17.53 24.08
N THR A 145 -6.57 -16.36 23.76
CA THR A 145 -7.99 -16.22 23.47
C THR A 145 -8.38 -16.95 22.17
N LEU A 146 -7.56 -16.84 21.13
CA LEU A 146 -7.76 -17.53 19.87
C LEU A 146 -7.72 -19.06 20.03
N ASP A 147 -6.73 -19.60 20.75
CA ASP A 147 -6.59 -21.04 21.02
C ASP A 147 -7.81 -21.61 21.77
N ALA A 148 -8.26 -20.91 22.81
CA ALA A 148 -9.45 -21.29 23.56
C ALA A 148 -10.71 -21.27 22.68
N LEU A 149 -10.88 -20.25 21.84
CA LEU A 149 -12.00 -20.18 20.92
C LEU A 149 -11.96 -21.30 19.86
N LEU A 150 -10.81 -21.54 19.24
CA LEU A 150 -10.67 -22.55 18.19
C LEU A 150 -10.92 -23.96 18.76
N SER A 151 -10.54 -24.20 20.02
CA SER A 151 -10.90 -25.44 20.74
C SER A 151 -12.42 -25.60 20.90
N GLU A 152 -13.13 -24.53 21.26
CA GLU A 152 -14.60 -24.54 21.35
C GLU A 152 -15.27 -24.70 19.97
N ALA A 153 -14.70 -24.09 18.93
CA ALA A 153 -15.17 -24.24 17.55
C ALA A 153 -15.01 -25.68 17.06
N GLU A 154 -13.84 -26.30 17.31
CA GLU A 154 -13.57 -27.70 16.96
C GLU A 154 -14.54 -28.64 17.68
N ALA A 155 -14.78 -28.45 18.99
CA ALA A 155 -15.73 -29.25 19.76
C ALA A 155 -17.16 -29.19 19.19
N ARG A 156 -17.51 -28.10 18.50
CA ARG A 156 -18.80 -27.91 17.82
C ARG A 156 -18.77 -28.34 16.36
N GLY A 157 -17.61 -28.67 15.79
CA GLY A 157 -17.46 -28.99 14.37
C GLY A 157 -17.63 -27.77 13.45
N LEU A 158 -17.35 -26.57 13.97
CA LEU A 158 -17.26 -25.34 13.17
C LEU A 158 -15.84 -25.19 12.63
N GLN A 159 -15.71 -24.60 11.44
CA GLN A 159 -14.43 -24.39 10.76
C GLN A 159 -14.11 -22.90 10.69
N PHE A 160 -12.84 -22.53 10.89
CA PHE A 160 -12.44 -21.13 10.83
C PHE A 160 -11.18 -20.95 10.01
N ASP A 161 -11.20 -19.91 9.17
CA ASP A 161 -10.01 -19.37 8.54
C ASP A 161 -9.52 -18.15 9.32
N LEU A 162 -8.21 -17.93 9.25
CA LEU A 162 -7.56 -16.75 9.81
C LEU A 162 -7.07 -15.88 8.66
N THR A 163 -7.26 -14.56 8.77
CA THR A 163 -6.51 -13.64 7.91
C THR A 163 -5.02 -13.69 8.26
N HIS A 164 -4.13 -13.50 7.28
CA HIS A 164 -2.68 -13.57 7.50
C HIS A 164 -2.17 -12.58 8.56
N PHE A 165 -2.75 -11.38 8.59
CA PHE A 165 -2.46 -10.32 9.55
C PHE A 165 -3.76 -9.58 9.90
N SER A 166 -3.65 -8.51 10.68
CA SER A 166 -4.74 -7.57 10.89
C SER A 166 -4.78 -6.55 9.74
N GLY A 167 -5.97 -6.17 9.28
CA GLY A 167 -6.13 -5.18 8.20
C GLY A 167 -6.07 -5.75 6.78
N TRP A 168 -5.90 -4.86 5.80
CA TRP A 168 -5.72 -5.19 4.38
C TRP A 168 -5.04 -4.03 3.62
N PRO A 169 -4.09 -4.28 2.69
CA PRO A 169 -3.49 -5.58 2.36
C PRO A 169 -2.68 -6.19 3.53
N PRO A 170 -2.33 -7.49 3.47
CA PRO A 170 -1.58 -8.13 4.55
C PRO A 170 -0.22 -7.47 4.74
N GLY A 171 0.09 -7.11 5.99
CA GLY A 171 1.37 -6.55 6.38
C GLY A 171 1.30 -6.02 7.81
N GLY A 172 2.38 -5.42 8.28
CA GLY A 172 2.47 -4.88 9.63
C GLY A 172 3.84 -4.27 9.92
N PRO A 173 4.02 -3.65 11.10
CA PRO A 173 5.30 -3.06 11.52
C PRO A 173 6.48 -4.05 11.54
N GLU A 174 6.20 -5.35 11.57
CA GLU A 174 7.15 -6.46 11.46
C GLU A 174 7.75 -6.68 10.06
N ILE A 175 7.26 -5.97 9.04
CA ILE A 175 7.78 -6.01 7.67
C ILE A 175 8.59 -4.73 7.42
N ASN A 176 9.88 -4.90 7.15
CA ASN A 176 10.74 -3.79 6.75
C ASN A 176 10.31 -3.24 5.37
N LEU A 177 10.50 -1.95 5.14
CA LEU A 177 10.16 -1.33 3.86
C LEU A 177 10.84 -2.02 2.66
N ASP A 178 12.11 -2.41 2.82
CA ASP A 178 12.88 -3.11 1.79
C ASP A 178 12.41 -4.56 1.52
N ASP A 179 11.61 -5.15 2.42
CA ASP A 179 10.99 -6.47 2.27
C ASP A 179 9.55 -6.41 1.74
N SER A 180 9.00 -5.21 1.56
CA SER A 180 7.63 -5.00 1.09
C SER A 180 7.46 -5.35 -0.39
N LEU A 181 6.21 -5.34 -0.88
CA LEU A 181 5.93 -5.46 -2.31
C LEU A 181 6.61 -4.33 -3.08
N THR A 182 7.24 -4.66 -4.21
CA THR A 182 7.94 -3.69 -5.05
C THR A 182 7.20 -3.40 -6.34
N VAL A 183 7.31 -2.16 -6.81
CA VAL A 183 6.79 -1.67 -8.09
C VAL A 183 7.94 -1.25 -9.00
N ILE A 184 7.70 -1.31 -10.31
CA ILE A 184 8.58 -0.68 -11.30
C ILE A 184 8.05 0.73 -11.53
N VAL A 185 8.88 1.72 -11.24
CA VAL A 185 8.62 3.14 -11.49
C VAL A 185 9.68 3.71 -12.41
N TYR A 186 9.46 4.91 -12.94
CA TYR A 186 10.46 5.58 -13.76
C TYR A 186 10.55 7.07 -13.48
N GLY A 187 11.73 7.63 -13.72
CA GLY A 187 11.93 9.05 -13.94
C GLY A 187 12.36 9.27 -15.38
N GLU A 188 12.05 10.44 -15.91
CA GLU A 188 12.39 10.78 -17.29
C GLU A 188 12.85 12.22 -17.47
N GLU A 189 13.70 12.45 -18.46
CA GLU A 189 14.23 13.76 -18.78
C GLU A 189 14.52 13.89 -20.27
N ARG A 190 14.14 15.03 -20.85
CA ARG A 190 14.44 15.35 -22.25
C ARG A 190 15.72 16.16 -22.35
N ILE A 191 16.62 15.74 -23.23
CA ILE A 191 17.91 16.38 -23.45
C ILE A 191 18.22 16.59 -24.94
N SER A 192 19.00 17.63 -25.23
CA SER A 192 19.61 17.81 -26.56
C SER A 192 20.94 17.07 -26.65
N GLY A 193 21.10 16.21 -27.65
CA GLY A 193 22.32 15.46 -27.95
C GLY A 193 23.35 16.25 -28.77
N GLY A 194 24.27 15.52 -29.39
CA GLY A 194 25.42 16.08 -30.12
C GLY A 194 26.55 16.56 -29.20
N LYS A 195 26.55 16.09 -27.95
CA LYS A 195 27.51 16.45 -26.90
C LYS A 195 27.69 15.30 -25.92
N ASN A 196 28.78 15.35 -25.17
CA ASN A 196 28.94 14.50 -24.00
C ASN A 196 27.96 14.96 -22.91
N ILE A 197 27.15 14.03 -22.43
CA ILE A 197 26.18 14.22 -21.36
C ILE A 197 26.76 13.64 -20.07
N VAL A 198 26.74 14.45 -19.02
CA VAL A 198 26.97 14.01 -17.63
C VAL A 198 25.76 14.45 -16.84
N LEU A 199 24.95 13.49 -16.40
CA LEU A 199 23.62 13.75 -15.86
C LEU A 199 23.36 12.87 -14.62
N GLU A 200 22.82 13.47 -13.56
CA GLU A 200 22.19 12.69 -12.49
C GLU A 200 20.84 12.18 -13.02
N LEU A 201 20.60 10.87 -12.93
CA LEU A 201 19.40 10.29 -13.53
C LEU A 201 18.12 10.88 -12.89
N PRO A 202 17.07 11.12 -13.69
CA PRO A 202 15.80 11.58 -13.17
C PRO A 202 15.22 10.54 -12.21
N LYS A 203 14.94 10.96 -10.98
CA LYS A 203 14.27 10.13 -9.97
C LYS A 203 12.77 10.01 -10.28
N PRO A 204 12.12 8.90 -9.89
CA PRO A 204 10.67 8.80 -9.94
C PRO A 204 10.03 9.87 -9.03
N GLN A 205 8.88 10.40 -9.42
CA GLN A 205 8.13 11.40 -8.67
C GLN A 205 6.72 10.88 -8.36
N ALA A 206 6.17 11.30 -7.23
CA ALA A 206 4.80 10.99 -6.85
C ALA A 206 3.83 11.59 -7.88
N GLY A 207 2.85 10.80 -8.30
CA GLY A 207 1.81 11.19 -9.24
C GLY A 207 0.63 11.87 -8.56
N ALA A 208 -0.35 12.27 -9.36
CA ALA A 208 -1.56 12.92 -8.86
C ALA A 208 -2.36 12.01 -7.91
N SER A 209 -2.33 10.69 -8.10
CA SER A 209 -2.98 9.72 -7.22
C SER A 209 -2.41 9.78 -5.81
N GLU A 210 -1.09 9.73 -5.68
CA GLU A 210 -0.40 9.73 -4.38
C GLU A 210 -0.74 11.02 -3.63
N TYR A 211 -0.61 12.18 -4.29
CA TYR A 211 -1.00 13.47 -3.72
C TYR A 211 -2.48 13.56 -3.32
N MET A 212 -3.37 12.94 -4.08
CA MET A 212 -4.81 12.89 -3.76
C MET A 212 -5.09 11.99 -2.55
N PHE A 213 -4.45 10.83 -2.45
CA PHE A 213 -4.65 9.91 -1.32
C PHE A 213 -4.07 10.46 -0.02
N THR A 214 -2.91 11.12 -0.06
CA THR A 214 -2.36 11.83 1.11
C THR A 214 -3.26 12.97 1.61
N ALA A 215 -4.06 13.58 0.73
CA ALA A 215 -5.04 14.58 1.15
C ALA A 215 -6.18 13.97 2.01
N VAL A 216 -6.41 12.65 1.89
CA VAL A 216 -7.38 11.90 2.70
C VAL A 216 -6.78 11.47 4.05
N GLU A 217 -5.44 11.40 4.15
CA GLU A 217 -4.72 11.07 5.41
C GLU A 217 -4.87 12.13 6.51
N PHE A 218 -5.35 13.33 6.17
CA PHE A 218 -5.75 14.35 7.15
C PHE A 218 -6.83 13.85 8.15
N ALA A 219 -7.43 12.68 7.91
CA ALA A 219 -8.33 11.98 8.83
C ALA A 219 -7.63 11.05 9.84
N GLY A 220 -6.29 10.97 9.85
CA GLY A 220 -5.50 10.23 10.84
C GLY A 220 -5.21 8.77 10.49
N ALA A 221 -5.24 8.41 9.21
CA ALA A 221 -4.84 7.10 8.70
C ALA A 221 -3.76 7.30 7.63
N ASP A 222 -2.67 6.54 7.72
CA ASP A 222 -1.62 6.43 6.68
C ASP A 222 -2.14 5.45 5.62
N PHE A 223 -2.22 5.90 4.37
CA PHE A 223 -2.80 5.14 3.26
C PHE A 223 -1.75 4.81 2.21
N ILE A 224 -0.85 5.75 1.90
CA ILE A 224 0.13 5.57 0.85
C ILE A 224 1.40 6.38 1.09
N ASN A 225 2.54 5.72 0.87
CA ASN A 225 3.85 6.33 0.89
C ASN A 225 4.49 6.32 -0.52
N PHE A 226 5.47 7.18 -0.74
CA PHE A 226 6.26 7.21 -1.98
C PHE A 226 7.76 7.18 -1.66
N PRO A 227 8.34 5.99 -1.41
CA PRO A 227 9.71 5.84 -0.90
C PRO A 227 10.78 5.96 -2.00
N SER A 228 10.84 7.10 -2.68
CA SER A 228 11.76 7.34 -3.79
C SER A 228 13.24 7.18 -3.43
N ASP A 229 13.59 7.37 -2.15
CA ASP A 229 14.96 7.20 -1.67
C ASP A 229 15.38 5.72 -1.54
N HIS A 230 14.42 4.79 -1.56
CA HIS A 230 14.65 3.34 -1.63
C HIS A 230 14.64 2.81 -3.06
N ALA A 231 14.47 3.68 -4.07
CA ALA A 231 14.44 3.28 -5.47
C ALA A 231 15.82 2.78 -5.93
N ARG A 232 15.85 1.55 -6.47
CA ARG A 232 17.06 0.89 -6.98
C ARG A 232 17.00 0.88 -8.50
N LEU A 233 18.01 1.46 -9.16
CA LEU A 233 18.07 1.53 -10.61
C LEU A 233 18.02 0.13 -11.24
N LEU A 234 17.12 -0.06 -12.20
CA LEU A 234 17.01 -1.28 -13.02
C LEU A 234 17.60 -1.09 -14.41
N SER A 235 17.24 0.00 -15.08
CA SER A 235 17.66 0.25 -16.46
C SER A 235 17.65 1.73 -16.80
N VAL A 236 18.52 2.12 -17.71
CA VAL A 236 18.48 3.43 -18.38
C VAL A 236 18.36 3.20 -19.86
N VAL A 237 17.38 3.83 -20.49
CA VAL A 237 17.23 3.85 -21.95
C VAL A 237 17.12 5.28 -22.46
N ALA A 238 17.49 5.48 -23.71
CA ALA A 238 17.23 6.73 -24.42
C ALA A 238 16.68 6.45 -25.82
N ALA A 239 15.72 7.26 -26.25
CA ALA A 239 15.17 7.21 -27.61
C ALA A 239 14.76 8.62 -28.07
N HIS A 240 14.69 8.85 -29.38
CA HIS A 240 14.13 10.07 -29.94
C HIS A 240 12.63 10.17 -29.61
N PRO A 241 12.18 11.25 -28.95
CA PRO A 241 10.78 11.45 -28.66
C PRO A 241 10.02 11.99 -29.87
N GLN A 242 8.76 11.59 -29.99
CA GLN A 242 7.78 12.07 -30.96
C GLN A 242 6.64 12.75 -30.20
N GLY A 243 6.69 14.08 -30.12
CA GLY A 243 5.75 14.89 -29.35
C GLY A 243 6.34 15.42 -28.04
N GLU A 244 5.48 15.98 -27.20
CA GLU A 244 5.78 16.56 -25.89
C GLU A 244 4.61 16.27 -24.95
N HIS A 245 4.88 16.22 -23.65
CA HIS A 245 3.83 16.08 -22.64
C HIS A 245 2.86 17.25 -22.68
N ALA A 246 1.59 16.95 -22.46
CA ALA A 246 0.59 17.96 -22.22
C ALA A 246 0.93 18.76 -20.95
N TRP A 247 0.60 20.05 -20.96
CA TRP A 247 0.79 20.91 -19.78
C TRP A 247 -0.09 20.50 -18.59
N SER A 248 -1.21 19.80 -18.86
CA SER A 248 -2.21 19.46 -17.84
C SER A 248 -1.89 18.10 -17.22
N PRO A 249 -1.62 18.03 -15.91
CA PRO A 249 -1.40 16.75 -15.22
C PRO A 249 -2.66 15.88 -15.11
N TYR A 250 -3.83 16.43 -15.48
CA TYR A 250 -5.11 15.71 -15.51
C TYR A 250 -5.42 15.09 -16.87
N ASN A 251 -4.53 15.25 -17.86
CA ASN A 251 -4.69 14.59 -19.14
C ASN A 251 -4.29 13.10 -19.02
N LEU A 252 -5.27 12.24 -18.75
CA LEU A 252 -5.04 10.80 -18.57
C LEU A 252 -4.63 10.07 -19.87
N ASP A 253 -4.84 10.72 -21.03
CA ASP A 253 -4.42 10.21 -22.34
C ASP A 253 -3.08 10.80 -22.81
N ASP A 254 -2.36 11.52 -21.94
CA ASP A 254 -1.05 12.08 -22.28
C ASP A 254 -0.06 10.96 -22.61
N THR A 255 0.60 11.07 -23.76
CA THR A 255 1.53 10.04 -24.24
C THR A 255 2.57 10.67 -25.13
N VAL A 256 3.85 10.47 -24.79
CA VAL A 256 4.98 10.74 -25.66
C VAL A 256 5.43 9.43 -26.30
N ARG A 257 5.43 9.38 -27.64
CA ARG A 257 5.90 8.19 -28.36
C ARG A 257 7.41 8.23 -28.49
N LEU A 258 8.05 7.06 -28.42
CA LEU A 258 9.48 6.90 -28.63
C LEU A 258 9.73 6.19 -29.95
N ASP A 259 10.70 6.67 -30.72
CA ASP A 259 11.14 6.00 -31.94
C ASP A 259 11.93 4.73 -31.59
N PRO A 260 11.39 3.51 -31.87
CA PRO A 260 12.04 2.27 -31.48
C PRO A 260 13.38 2.05 -32.20
N ASP A 261 13.56 2.59 -33.41
CA ASP A 261 14.80 2.43 -34.19
C ASP A 261 15.97 3.25 -33.61
N SER A 262 15.65 4.23 -32.74
CA SER A 262 16.62 5.05 -32.05
C SER A 262 17.02 4.53 -30.67
N LEU A 263 16.35 3.49 -30.17
CA LEU A 263 16.49 3.03 -28.79
C LEU A 263 17.94 2.64 -28.46
N GLN A 264 18.47 3.23 -27.40
CA GLN A 264 19.77 2.89 -26.83
C GLN A 264 19.59 2.48 -25.36
N VAL A 265 20.17 1.33 -24.99
CA VAL A 265 20.31 0.93 -23.59
C VAL A 265 21.59 1.58 -23.06
N LEU A 266 21.46 2.38 -22.02
CA LEU A 266 22.53 3.18 -21.43
C LEU A 266 22.87 2.74 -20.00
N THR A 267 22.28 1.64 -19.52
CA THR A 267 22.46 1.16 -18.13
C THR A 267 23.95 0.98 -17.77
N ASP A 268 24.77 0.50 -18.70
CA ASP A 268 26.22 0.30 -18.53
C ASP A 268 27.03 1.60 -18.44
N LYS A 269 26.43 2.72 -18.86
CA LYS A 269 27.01 4.07 -18.83
C LYS A 269 26.73 4.83 -17.55
N PHE A 270 25.94 4.26 -16.63
CA PHE A 270 25.70 4.82 -15.31
C PHE A 270 26.74 4.33 -14.32
N GLN A 271 27.59 5.23 -13.84
CA GLN A 271 28.67 4.92 -12.89
C GLN A 271 28.84 6.09 -11.92
N ASP A 272 29.15 5.79 -10.66
CA ASP A 272 29.39 6.80 -9.61
C ASP A 272 28.23 7.82 -9.45
N GLY A 273 26.99 7.36 -9.60
CA GLY A 273 25.79 8.20 -9.47
C GLY A 273 25.48 9.08 -10.68
N MET A 274 26.25 8.96 -11.77
CA MET A 274 26.12 9.82 -12.95
C MET A 274 26.01 8.98 -14.23
N LEU A 275 25.10 9.35 -15.12
CA LEU A 275 25.07 8.87 -16.50
C LEU A 275 26.12 9.63 -17.31
N ARG A 276 27.00 8.91 -18.01
CA ARG A 276 28.02 9.49 -18.90
C ARG A 276 27.88 8.96 -20.32
N TRP A 277 27.40 9.79 -21.23
CA TRP A 277 27.03 9.34 -22.57
C TRP A 277 27.38 10.36 -23.65
N ASP A 278 28.11 9.92 -24.68
CA ASP A 278 28.30 10.67 -25.91
C ASP A 278 27.01 10.58 -26.76
N ALA A 279 26.05 11.44 -26.43
CA ALA A 279 24.74 11.44 -27.06
C ALA A 279 24.84 11.87 -28.52
N PRO A 280 24.35 11.05 -29.49
CA PRO A 280 24.31 11.46 -30.90
C PRO A 280 23.48 12.73 -31.11
N PRO A 281 23.69 13.50 -32.19
CA PRO A 281 22.88 14.67 -32.50
C PRO A 281 21.37 14.34 -32.54
N GLY A 282 20.55 15.25 -32.02
CA GLY A 282 19.09 15.10 -31.95
C GLY A 282 18.55 15.30 -30.54
N GLU A 283 17.23 15.31 -30.40
CA GLU A 283 16.54 15.35 -29.11
C GLU A 283 16.37 13.92 -28.57
N TRP A 284 16.63 13.70 -27.29
CA TRP A 284 16.56 12.39 -26.65
C TRP A 284 15.70 12.45 -25.39
N GLN A 285 14.81 11.48 -25.24
CA GLN A 285 14.12 11.20 -23.99
C GLN A 285 14.91 10.12 -23.26
N ILE A 286 15.45 10.45 -22.09
CA ILE A 286 16.08 9.49 -21.19
C ILE A 286 15.00 8.99 -20.23
N ILE A 287 14.89 7.67 -20.08
CA ILE A 287 14.02 7.02 -19.10
C ILE A 287 14.89 6.14 -18.21
N ALA A 288 14.88 6.44 -16.92
CA ALA A 288 15.48 5.64 -15.89
C ALA A 288 14.38 4.87 -15.16
N SER A 289 14.41 3.55 -15.21
CA SER A 289 13.47 2.68 -14.52
C SER A 289 14.08 2.16 -13.22
N TYR A 290 13.26 2.07 -12.18
CA TYR A 290 13.69 1.70 -10.83
C TYR A 290 12.75 0.64 -10.25
N LEU A 291 13.30 -0.25 -9.44
CA LEU A 291 12.53 -1.07 -8.50
C LEU A 291 12.42 -0.29 -7.19
N MET A 292 11.21 -0.06 -6.73
CA MET A 292 10.96 0.73 -5.52
C MET A 292 9.96 -0.03 -4.64
N PRO A 293 10.08 0.01 -3.31
CA PRO A 293 8.99 -0.39 -2.43
C PRO A 293 7.69 0.32 -2.82
N SER A 294 6.58 -0.40 -2.83
CA SER A 294 5.27 0.12 -3.28
C SER A 294 4.76 1.28 -2.44
N GLY A 295 5.17 1.34 -1.16
CA GLY A 295 4.67 2.32 -0.20
C GLY A 295 3.24 2.06 0.26
N GLU A 296 2.64 0.93 -0.12
CA GLU A 296 1.31 0.53 0.35
C GLU A 296 1.34 0.25 1.87
N VAL A 297 0.29 0.68 2.56
CA VAL A 297 0.15 0.51 4.01
C VAL A 297 -1.09 -0.34 4.31
N PRO A 298 -1.01 -1.31 5.26
CA PRO A 298 -2.18 -2.05 5.71
C PRO A 298 -3.26 -1.12 6.29
N MET A 299 -4.41 -1.05 5.64
CA MET A 299 -5.56 -0.31 6.14
C MET A 299 -6.28 -1.08 7.23
N GLY A 300 -6.68 -0.38 8.29
CA GLY A 300 -7.49 -0.96 9.37
C GLY A 300 -6.77 -2.02 10.20
N ALA A 301 -5.44 -2.03 10.18
CA ALA A 301 -4.64 -2.90 11.03
C ALA A 301 -4.77 -2.53 12.52
N ALA A 302 -4.89 -3.55 13.35
CA ALA A 302 -4.91 -3.47 14.81
C ALA A 302 -3.51 -3.65 15.41
N GLN A 303 -2.48 -3.22 14.68
CA GLN A 303 -1.07 -3.20 15.09
C GLN A 303 -0.52 -1.79 14.98
N LYS A 304 0.49 -1.48 15.77
CA LYS A 304 1.24 -0.23 15.78
C LYS A 304 2.71 -0.51 16.00
#